data_AF-E5LFV3-F1
#
_entry.id   AF-E5LFV3-F1
#
_cell.length_a   1.000
_cell.length_b   1.000
_cell.length_c   1.000
_cell.angle_alpha   90.00
_cell.angle_beta   90.00
_cell.angle_gamma   90.00
#
_symmetry.space_group_name_H-M   'P 1'
#
loop_
_entity.id
_entity.type
_entity.pdbx_description
1 polymer ?
#
loop_
_entity_poly.entity_id
_entity_poly.type
_entity_poly.pdbx_seq_one_letter_code
_entity_poly.pdbx_strand_id
1 'polypeptide(L)'
;MNPLIWALIMTSLSTSTIITMSSNHWLLAWLGLELNMLSALPMIMKQNHPRATEAATKYFLIQATAATMIMCATTLNAWQTGQWTIMYTPSNITTALMTAAIMMKLGLAPVHLWYPDVMQGSTMTTALIISTWQKLAPLSLLFMILNNLNLTILTLTGLLSATIGGLAGMNQTQTRKIMAFSSIAHMGWLLVALALNETLATLTMITYILMTSTMFMTLHNTATKSIQDLNTTWSMSPALATTTMLALMSLGGLPPLTGFLPKWLVIKELSTTSPTTA
;
A
#
# COMPACT_ATOMS: atom_id res chain seq x y z
N MET A 1 -25.33 7.41 0.21
CA MET A 1 -24.72 8.75 0.35
C MET A 1 -25.17 9.57 -0.85
N ASN A 2 -25.45 10.86 -0.64
CA ASN A 2 -25.76 11.79 -1.74
C ASN A 2 -24.58 11.80 -2.74
N PRO A 3 -24.82 11.72 -4.06
CA PRO A 3 -23.75 11.76 -5.07
C PRO A 3 -22.82 12.97 -4.93
N LEU A 4 -23.32 14.12 -4.49
CA LEU A 4 -22.50 15.31 -4.25
C LEU A 4 -21.47 15.09 -3.14
N ILE A 5 -21.90 14.47 -2.03
CA ILE A 5 -21.00 14.14 -0.91
C ILE A 5 -19.95 13.13 -1.37
N TRP A 6 -20.35 12.13 -2.16
CA TRP A 6 -19.40 11.15 -2.68
C TRP A 6 -18.36 11.80 -3.61
N ALA A 7 -18.78 12.72 -4.48
CA ALA A 7 -17.87 13.49 -5.33
C ALA A 7 -16.88 14.33 -4.51
N LEU A 8 -17.36 15.04 -3.48
CA LEU A 8 -16.51 15.83 -2.56
C LEU A 8 -15.48 14.96 -1.83
N ILE A 9 -15.85 13.76 -1.40
CA ILE A 9 -14.91 12.86 -0.73
C ILE A 9 -13.86 12.34 -1.73
N MET A 10 -14.26 11.99 -2.96
CA MET A 10 -13.29 11.57 -3.98
C MET A 10 -12.33 12.71 -4.39
N THR A 11 -12.80 13.95 -4.50
CA THR A 11 -11.93 15.10 -4.81
C THR A 11 -11.03 15.47 -3.64
N SER A 12 -11.50 15.41 -2.40
CA SER A 12 -10.62 15.62 -1.23
C SER A 12 -9.53 14.54 -1.13
N LEU A 13 -9.88 13.28 -1.40
CA LEU A 13 -8.93 12.17 -1.42
C LEU A 13 -7.88 12.36 -2.53
N SER A 14 -8.27 12.73 -3.75
CA SER A 14 -7.30 12.98 -4.83
C SER A 14 -6.43 14.21 -4.59
N THR A 15 -7.03 15.33 -4.18
CA THR A 15 -6.28 16.57 -3.86
C THR A 15 -5.29 16.37 -2.73
N SER A 16 -5.66 15.63 -1.69
CA SER A 16 -4.74 15.30 -0.58
C SER A 16 -3.50 14.54 -1.06
N THR A 17 -3.66 13.56 -1.95
CA THR A 17 -2.53 12.84 -2.53
C THR A 17 -1.66 13.72 -3.43
N ILE A 18 -2.27 14.61 -4.22
CA ILE A 18 -1.53 15.56 -5.05
C ILE A 18 -0.70 16.51 -4.19
N ILE A 19 -1.28 17.04 -3.10
CA ILE A 19 -0.58 17.92 -2.15
C ILE A 19 0.67 17.21 -1.61
N THR A 20 0.56 15.95 -1.20
CA THR A 20 1.73 15.20 -0.70
C THR A 20 2.82 15.02 -1.77
N MET A 21 2.44 14.69 -3.00
CA MET A 21 3.37 14.45 -4.09
C MET A 21 4.06 15.71 -4.60
N SER A 22 3.39 16.86 -4.54
CA SER A 22 3.95 18.14 -4.99
C SER A 22 4.63 18.94 -3.87
N SER A 23 4.52 18.48 -2.62
CA SER A 23 5.05 19.22 -1.48
C SER A 23 6.57 19.15 -1.40
N ASN A 24 7.21 20.28 -1.13
CA ASN A 24 8.63 20.37 -0.79
C ASN A 24 8.86 20.59 0.72
N HIS A 25 7.79 20.84 1.47
CA HIS A 25 7.80 21.17 2.88
C HIS A 25 7.12 20.08 3.69
N TRP A 26 7.79 19.60 4.74
CA TRP A 26 7.33 18.49 5.58
C TRP A 26 5.94 18.70 6.19
N LEU A 27 5.65 19.90 6.72
CA LEU A 27 4.32 20.22 7.26
C LEU A 27 3.20 20.08 6.22
N LEU A 28 3.45 20.47 4.97
CA LEU A 28 2.47 20.37 3.90
C LEU A 28 2.24 18.91 3.49
N ALA A 29 3.32 18.11 3.44
CA ALA A 29 3.22 16.67 3.25
C ALA A 29 2.38 16.01 4.35
N TRP A 30 2.65 16.36 5.61
CA TRP A 30 1.88 15.86 6.76
C TRP A 30 0.40 16.22 6.67
N LEU A 31 0.08 17.48 6.35
CA LEU A 31 -1.29 17.94 6.16
C LEU A 31 -2.00 17.16 5.05
N GLY A 32 -1.32 16.88 3.94
CA GLY A 32 -1.86 16.05 2.86
C GLY A 32 -2.17 14.62 3.33
N LEU A 33 -1.31 14.01 4.16
CA LEU A 33 -1.56 12.68 4.71
C LEU A 33 -2.75 12.64 5.70
N GLU A 34 -2.95 13.69 6.49
CA GLU A 34 -4.09 13.82 7.41
C GLU A 34 -5.41 14.02 6.65
N LEU A 35 -5.43 14.91 5.65
CA LEU A 35 -6.61 15.08 4.78
C LEU A 35 -6.97 13.77 4.06
N ASN A 36 -5.96 12.99 3.67
CA ASN A 36 -6.18 11.69 3.05
C ASN A 36 -6.83 10.68 4.02
N MET A 37 -6.38 10.66 5.28
CA MET A 37 -6.99 9.83 6.31
C MET A 37 -8.45 10.25 6.58
N LEU A 38 -8.70 11.55 6.76
CA LEU A 38 -10.04 12.07 7.07
C LEU A 38 -11.04 11.81 5.93
N SER A 39 -10.61 11.94 4.68
CA SER A 39 -11.46 11.64 3.51
C SER A 39 -11.73 10.14 3.34
N ALA A 40 -10.81 9.26 3.74
CA ALA A 40 -11.01 7.81 3.66
C ALA A 40 -12.03 7.27 4.70
N LEU A 41 -12.16 7.88 5.87
CA LEU A 41 -13.02 7.37 6.95
C LEU A 41 -14.50 7.21 6.56
N PRO A 42 -15.18 8.23 5.99
CA PRO A 42 -16.57 8.07 5.57
C PRO A 42 -16.75 7.01 4.48
N MET A 43 -15.73 6.75 3.66
CA MET A 43 -15.77 5.69 2.66
C MET A 43 -15.76 4.30 3.32
N ILE A 44 -14.93 4.11 4.34
CA ILE A 44 -14.88 2.84 5.09
C ILE A 44 -16.21 2.61 5.82
N MET A 45 -16.77 3.64 6.45
CA MET A 45 -18.05 3.59 7.18
C MET A 45 -19.30 3.62 6.29
N LYS A 46 -19.15 3.48 4.96
CA LYS A 46 -20.29 3.55 4.03
C LYS A 46 -21.40 2.56 4.36
N GLN A 47 -21.04 1.37 4.86
CA GLN A 47 -22.00 0.41 5.40
C GLN A 47 -22.19 0.71 6.89
N ASN A 48 -23.40 1.04 7.31
CA ASN A 48 -23.72 1.26 8.73
C ASN A 48 -23.81 -0.08 9.49
N HIS A 49 -22.70 -0.80 9.57
CA HIS A 49 -22.59 -2.11 10.22
C HIS A 49 -21.43 -2.09 11.23
N PRO A 50 -21.52 -2.79 12.37
CA PRO A 50 -20.46 -2.79 13.40
C PRO A 50 -19.06 -3.19 12.88
N ARG A 51 -19.00 -4.00 11.82
CA ARG A 51 -17.73 -4.37 11.18
C ARG A 51 -17.07 -3.21 10.43
N ALA A 52 -17.87 -2.35 9.80
CA ALA A 52 -17.36 -1.18 9.11
C ALA A 52 -16.91 -0.11 10.12
N THR A 53 -17.61 0.01 11.25
CA THR A 53 -17.19 0.91 12.34
C THR A 53 -15.89 0.43 12.98
N GLU A 54 -15.73 -0.87 13.25
CA GLU A 54 -14.47 -1.43 13.76
C GLU A 54 -13.31 -1.26 12.76
N ALA A 55 -13.55 -1.45 11.46
CA ALA A 55 -12.55 -1.19 10.43
C ALA A 55 -12.15 0.30 10.39
N ALA A 56 -13.11 1.21 10.49
CA ALA A 56 -12.83 2.64 10.49
C ALA A 56 -12.06 3.08 11.73
N THR A 57 -12.38 2.56 12.92
CA THR A 57 -11.62 2.88 14.14
C THR A 57 -10.20 2.33 14.11
N LYS A 58 -10.01 1.08 13.65
CA LYS A 58 -8.67 0.50 13.44
C LYS A 58 -7.85 1.32 12.45
N TYR A 59 -8.44 1.70 11.32
CA TYR A 59 -7.78 2.55 10.32
C TYR A 59 -7.40 3.91 10.90
N PHE A 60 -8.33 4.59 11.58
CA PHE A 60 -8.09 5.90 12.19
C PHE A 60 -6.92 5.85 13.17
N LEU A 61 -6.95 4.95 14.15
CA LEU A 61 -5.94 4.87 15.20
C LEU A 61 -4.54 4.66 14.63
N ILE A 62 -4.41 3.80 13.63
CA ILE A 62 -3.11 3.45 13.06
C ILE A 62 -2.60 4.53 12.12
N GLN A 63 -3.47 5.14 11.32
CA GLN A 63 -3.08 6.21 10.42
C GLN A 63 -2.77 7.51 11.17
N ALA A 64 -3.48 7.80 12.27
CA ALA A 64 -3.22 8.93 13.14
C ALA A 64 -1.90 8.74 13.92
N THR A 65 -1.65 7.57 14.49
CA THR A 65 -0.36 7.28 15.17
C THR A 65 0.82 7.34 14.19
N ALA A 66 0.66 6.84 12.97
CA ALA A 66 1.67 7.00 11.95
C ALA A 66 1.89 8.47 11.56
N ALA A 67 0.81 9.26 11.42
CA ALA A 67 0.92 10.68 11.11
C ALA A 67 1.57 11.49 12.25
N THR A 68 1.27 11.19 13.52
CA THR A 68 1.94 11.84 14.66
C THR A 68 3.42 11.46 14.75
N MET A 69 3.78 10.21 14.41
CA MET A 69 5.20 9.83 14.29
C MET A 69 5.90 10.61 13.17
N ILE A 70 5.27 10.78 12.00
CA ILE A 70 5.83 11.65 10.93
C ILE A 70 6.03 13.07 11.45
N MET A 71 5.04 13.64 12.14
CA MET A 71 5.18 14.99 12.72
C MET A 71 6.32 15.05 13.74
N CYS A 72 6.47 14.05 14.59
CA CYS A 72 7.57 13.96 15.56
C CYS A 72 8.94 13.87 14.87
N ALA A 73 9.09 13.05 13.83
CA ALA A 73 10.33 12.98 13.04
C ALA A 73 10.68 14.32 12.40
N THR A 74 9.68 15.02 11.86
CA THR A 74 9.91 16.29 11.14
C THR A 74 10.22 17.44 12.09
N THR A 75 9.59 17.51 13.26
CA THR A 75 9.95 18.51 14.28
C THR A 75 11.35 18.26 14.84
N LEU A 76 11.74 17.01 15.04
CA LEU A 76 13.12 16.66 15.41
C LEU A 76 14.12 17.06 14.31
N ASN A 77 13.79 16.82 13.04
CA ASN A 77 14.63 17.24 11.92
C ASN A 77 14.77 18.76 11.87
N ALA A 78 13.66 19.50 12.00
CA ALA A 78 13.66 20.96 12.03
C ALA A 78 14.40 21.53 13.24
N TRP A 79 14.33 20.87 14.39
CA TRP A 79 15.09 21.25 15.58
C TRP A 79 16.60 21.07 15.38
N GLN A 80 17.04 20.02 14.68
CA GLN A 80 18.45 19.75 14.42
C GLN A 80 19.04 20.59 13.28
N THR A 81 18.26 20.85 12.22
CA THR A 81 18.76 21.46 10.99
C THR A 81 18.27 22.88 10.74
N GLY A 82 17.21 23.31 11.44
CA GLY A 82 16.51 24.56 11.18
C GLY A 82 15.70 24.57 9.87
N GLN A 83 15.60 23.45 9.15
CA GLN A 83 14.93 23.37 7.85
C GLN A 83 13.76 22.38 7.86
N TRP A 84 12.77 22.67 7.00
CA TRP A 84 11.57 21.85 6.81
C TRP A 84 11.51 21.18 5.44
N THR A 85 12.62 21.18 4.71
CA THR A 85 12.71 20.59 3.37
C THR A 85 12.69 19.06 3.45
N ILE A 86 12.02 18.40 2.50
CA ILE A 86 11.87 16.93 2.52
C ILE A 86 13.19 16.21 2.22
N MET A 87 13.97 16.74 1.28
CA MET A 87 15.19 16.07 0.79
C MET A 87 16.34 16.02 1.82
N TYR A 88 16.32 16.90 2.83
CA TYR A 88 17.40 17.00 3.81
C TYR A 88 16.96 16.43 5.17
N THR A 89 17.34 15.19 5.45
CA THR A 89 17.08 14.49 6.73
C THR A 89 18.37 13.82 7.20
N PRO A 90 19.25 14.53 7.93
CA PRO A 90 20.61 14.07 8.15
C PRO A 90 20.77 13.06 9.28
N SER A 91 19.82 12.97 10.22
CA SER A 91 19.99 12.12 11.40
C SER A 91 19.36 10.74 11.24
N ASN A 92 20.13 9.69 11.53
CA ASN A 92 19.66 8.30 11.48
C ASN A 92 18.41 8.04 12.33
N ILE A 93 18.25 8.76 13.45
CA ILE A 93 17.08 8.63 14.31
C ILE A 93 15.82 9.16 13.59
N THR A 94 15.91 10.30 12.90
CA THR A 94 14.75 10.88 12.20
C THR A 94 14.38 10.04 10.98
N THR A 95 15.37 9.52 10.24
CA THR A 95 15.11 8.64 9.09
C THR A 95 14.56 7.28 9.53
N ALA A 96 15.03 6.71 10.63
CA ALA A 96 14.46 5.49 11.22
C ALA A 96 13.01 5.68 11.70
N LEU A 97 12.71 6.81 12.36
CA LEU A 97 11.35 7.08 12.82
C LEU A 97 10.40 7.37 11.65
N MET A 98 10.87 8.08 10.62
CA MET A 98 10.12 8.35 9.40
C MET A 98 9.83 7.07 8.61
N THR A 99 10.84 6.19 8.43
CA THR A 99 10.63 4.88 7.78
C THR A 99 9.63 4.04 8.57
N ALA A 100 9.75 3.94 9.89
CA ALA A 100 8.80 3.23 10.73
C ALA A 100 7.36 3.75 10.56
N ALA A 101 7.19 5.07 10.51
CA ALA A 101 5.89 5.68 10.32
C ALA A 101 5.29 5.43 8.92
N ILE A 102 6.10 5.54 7.86
CA ILE A 102 5.64 5.23 6.50
C ILE A 102 5.31 3.74 6.36
N MET A 103 6.11 2.84 6.96
CA MET A 103 5.82 1.40 6.99
C MET A 103 4.47 1.10 7.65
N MET A 104 4.16 1.79 8.75
CA MET A 104 2.88 1.68 9.42
C MET A 104 1.71 2.15 8.53
N LYS A 105 1.88 3.27 7.78
CA LYS A 105 0.87 3.75 6.82
C LYS A 105 0.62 2.77 5.67
N LEU A 106 1.68 2.12 5.16
CA LEU A 106 1.59 1.17 4.05
C LEU A 106 1.06 -0.20 4.46
N GLY A 107 1.07 -0.52 5.76
CA GLY A 107 0.65 -1.82 6.30
C GLY A 107 1.70 -2.91 6.11
N LEU A 108 2.98 -2.54 6.17
CA LEU A 108 4.10 -3.47 6.02
C LEU A 108 4.40 -4.21 7.33
N ALA A 109 5.03 -5.38 7.23
CA ALA A 109 5.49 -6.10 8.41
C ALA A 109 6.60 -5.32 9.14
N PRO A 110 6.60 -5.30 10.49
CA PRO A 110 5.75 -6.08 11.41
C PRO A 110 4.35 -5.48 11.65
N VAL A 111 4.11 -4.21 11.33
CA VAL A 111 2.85 -3.47 11.62
C VAL A 111 1.76 -3.69 10.55
N HIS A 112 1.60 -4.93 10.11
CA HIS A 112 0.72 -5.31 8.99
C HIS A 112 -0.69 -5.77 9.43
N LEU A 113 -0.86 -6.13 10.72
CA LEU A 113 -2.04 -6.83 11.24
C LEU A 113 -3.36 -6.07 11.05
N TRP A 114 -3.30 -4.75 10.97
CA TRP A 114 -4.50 -3.94 10.75
C TRP A 114 -5.06 -4.03 9.35
N TYR A 115 -4.18 -4.26 8.38
CA TYR A 115 -4.51 -4.12 6.97
C TYR A 115 -5.55 -5.16 6.51
N PRO A 116 -5.41 -6.47 6.81
CA PRO A 116 -6.41 -7.48 6.46
C PRO A 116 -7.78 -7.25 7.13
N ASP A 117 -7.79 -6.74 8.36
CA ASP A 117 -9.04 -6.51 9.11
C ASP A 117 -9.82 -5.31 8.56
N VAL A 118 -9.13 -4.21 8.25
CA VAL A 118 -9.76 -3.03 7.61
C VAL A 118 -10.29 -3.38 6.22
N MET A 119 -9.54 -4.16 5.45
CA MET A 119 -9.98 -4.63 4.13
C MET A 119 -11.23 -5.52 4.24
N GLN A 120 -11.31 -6.40 5.24
CA GLN A 120 -12.49 -7.27 5.41
C GLN A 120 -13.74 -6.50 5.87
N GLY A 121 -13.60 -5.45 6.67
CA GLY A 121 -14.71 -4.62 7.14
C GLY A 121 -15.22 -3.59 6.12
N SER A 122 -14.50 -3.35 5.03
CA SER A 122 -14.83 -2.36 4.00
C SER A 122 -15.50 -2.99 2.76
N THR A 123 -16.13 -2.16 1.93
CA THR A 123 -16.73 -2.60 0.66
C THR A 123 -15.68 -2.91 -0.40
N MET A 124 -15.98 -3.71 -1.43
CA MET A 124 -14.98 -4.06 -2.46
C MET A 124 -14.38 -2.84 -3.17
N THR A 125 -15.19 -1.83 -3.46
CA THR A 125 -14.70 -0.60 -4.11
C THR A 125 -13.82 0.23 -3.18
N THR A 126 -14.11 0.25 -1.88
CA THR A 126 -13.27 0.98 -0.91
C THR A 126 -12.00 0.21 -0.55
N ALA A 127 -12.07 -1.12 -0.49
CA ALA A 127 -10.90 -1.99 -0.41
C ALA A 127 -9.95 -1.76 -1.60
N LEU A 128 -10.48 -1.63 -2.82
CA LEU A 128 -9.69 -1.26 -4.00
C LEU A 128 -8.94 0.06 -3.77
N ILE A 129 -9.64 1.13 -3.37
CA ILE A 129 -9.04 2.45 -3.11
C ILE A 129 -7.94 2.37 -2.02
N ILE A 130 -8.17 1.60 -0.96
CA ILE A 130 -7.19 1.39 0.13
C ILE A 130 -5.97 0.60 -0.36
N SER A 131 -6.16 -0.34 -1.31
CA SER A 131 -5.07 -1.16 -1.83
C SER A 131 -4.21 -0.50 -2.90
N THR A 132 -4.74 0.49 -3.62
CA THR A 132 -4.06 1.17 -4.72
C THR A 132 -3.73 2.61 -4.37
N TRP A 133 -4.77 3.44 -4.25
CA TRP A 133 -4.63 4.89 -4.14
C TRP A 133 -4.00 5.32 -2.82
N GLN A 134 -4.41 4.73 -1.71
CA GLN A 134 -3.88 5.08 -0.38
C GLN A 134 -2.39 4.76 -0.20
N LYS A 135 -1.81 3.93 -1.08
CA LYS A 135 -0.39 3.60 -1.03
C LYS A 135 0.48 4.62 -1.76
N LEU A 136 -0.10 5.43 -2.67
CA LEU A 136 0.66 6.36 -3.51
C LEU A 136 1.34 7.48 -2.72
N ALA A 137 0.62 8.14 -1.82
CA ALA A 137 1.16 9.27 -1.04
C ALA A 137 2.27 8.86 -0.05
N PRO A 138 2.13 7.77 0.74
CA PRO A 138 3.24 7.32 1.58
C PRO A 138 4.44 6.82 0.75
N LEU A 139 4.21 6.21 -0.41
CA LEU A 139 5.30 5.79 -1.30
C LEU A 139 6.06 6.98 -1.88
N SER A 140 5.38 8.05 -2.31
CA SER A 140 6.07 9.24 -2.85
C SER A 140 7.02 9.88 -1.82
N LEU A 141 6.65 9.87 -0.54
CA LEU A 141 7.57 10.31 0.51
C LEU A 141 8.79 9.41 0.64
N LEU A 142 8.61 8.10 0.49
CA LEU A 142 9.72 7.15 0.53
C LEU A 142 10.68 7.36 -0.65
N PHE A 143 10.16 7.67 -1.84
CA PHE A 143 10.98 8.10 -2.99
C PHE A 143 11.77 9.38 -2.70
N MET A 144 11.12 10.42 -2.14
CA MET A 144 11.77 11.72 -1.90
C MET A 144 12.93 11.66 -0.88
N ILE A 145 12.93 10.66 0.00
CA ILE A 145 13.90 10.55 1.10
C ILE A 145 14.93 9.45 0.83
N LEU A 146 14.82 8.74 -0.30
CA LEU A 146 15.56 7.50 -0.59
C LEU A 146 17.05 7.59 -0.26
N ASN A 147 17.69 8.71 -0.63
CA ASN A 147 19.13 8.95 -0.43
C ASN A 147 19.58 8.91 1.04
N ASN A 148 18.68 9.18 1.99
CA ASN A 148 18.99 9.22 3.43
C ASN A 148 18.49 7.96 4.16
N LEU A 149 17.87 7.01 3.44
CA LEU A 149 17.33 5.80 4.04
C LEU A 149 18.41 4.73 4.21
N ASN A 150 18.32 3.99 5.32
CA ASN A 150 19.14 2.80 5.48
C ASN A 150 18.59 1.66 4.60
N LEU A 151 19.31 1.36 3.52
CA LEU A 151 18.96 0.32 2.55
C LEU A 151 18.83 -1.07 3.20
N THR A 152 19.60 -1.36 4.27
CA THR A 152 19.52 -2.65 4.97
C THR A 152 18.16 -2.82 5.66
N ILE A 153 17.64 -1.76 6.30
CA ILE A 153 16.32 -1.78 6.95
C ILE A 153 15.23 -1.92 5.89
N LEU A 154 15.35 -1.21 4.77
CA LEU A 154 14.38 -1.25 3.67
C LEU A 154 14.27 -2.64 3.04
N THR A 155 15.42 -3.28 2.77
CA THR A 155 15.46 -4.64 2.19
C THR A 155 14.99 -5.70 3.17
N LEU A 156 15.41 -5.64 4.45
CA LEU A 156 14.95 -6.57 5.48
C LEU A 156 13.43 -6.52 5.69
N THR A 157 12.87 -5.31 5.77
CA THR A 157 11.43 -5.11 5.92
C THR A 157 10.66 -5.55 4.67
N GLY A 158 11.23 -5.34 3.48
CA GLY A 158 10.73 -5.88 2.21
C GLY A 158 10.66 -7.41 2.19
N LEU A 159 11.72 -8.09 2.62
CA LEU A 159 11.76 -9.55 2.71
C LEU A 159 10.80 -10.09 3.77
N LEU A 160 10.74 -9.47 4.94
CA LEU A 160 9.80 -9.84 6.00
C LEU A 160 8.34 -9.70 5.55
N SER A 161 8.00 -8.60 4.87
CA SER A 161 6.64 -8.41 4.36
C SER A 161 6.30 -9.37 3.21
N ALA A 162 7.24 -9.69 2.32
CA ALA A 162 7.06 -10.71 1.29
C ALA A 162 6.79 -12.10 1.88
N THR A 163 7.56 -12.51 2.88
CA THR A 163 7.43 -13.82 3.54
C THR A 163 6.14 -13.92 4.37
N ILE A 164 5.84 -12.90 5.19
CA ILE A 164 4.62 -12.87 6.01
C ILE A 164 3.37 -12.80 5.14
N GLY A 165 3.39 -11.97 4.08
CA GLY A 165 2.27 -11.88 3.14
C GLY A 165 2.00 -13.23 2.44
N GLY A 166 3.06 -13.96 2.07
CA GLY A 166 2.93 -15.30 1.50
C GLY A 166 2.32 -16.30 2.49
N LEU A 167 2.94 -16.48 3.65
CA LEU A 167 2.53 -17.49 4.63
C LEU A 167 1.14 -17.21 5.22
N ALA A 168 0.87 -15.95 5.61
CA ALA A 168 -0.40 -15.59 6.22
C ALA A 168 -1.57 -15.62 5.22
N GLY A 169 -1.29 -15.38 3.94
CA GLY A 169 -2.28 -15.48 2.86
C GLY A 169 -2.78 -16.89 2.62
N MET A 170 -1.95 -17.92 2.83
CA MET A 170 -2.31 -19.33 2.59
C MET A 170 -3.47 -19.81 3.47
N ASN A 171 -3.64 -19.24 4.67
CA ASN A 171 -4.66 -19.66 5.64
C ASN A 171 -5.95 -18.81 5.59
N GLN A 172 -6.21 -18.11 4.48
CA GLN A 172 -7.39 -17.24 4.35
C GLN A 172 -8.39 -17.80 3.35
N THR A 173 -9.67 -17.82 3.74
CA THR A 173 -10.80 -18.20 2.86
C THR A 173 -11.58 -17.00 2.31
N GLN A 174 -11.36 -15.82 2.90
CA GLN A 174 -12.05 -14.58 2.53
C GLN A 174 -11.26 -13.85 1.46
N THR A 175 -11.90 -13.52 0.33
CA THR A 175 -11.23 -12.94 -0.85
C THR A 175 -10.54 -11.62 -0.53
N ARG A 176 -11.15 -10.78 0.31
CA ARG A 176 -10.56 -9.50 0.74
C ARG A 176 -9.32 -9.67 1.62
N LYS A 177 -9.27 -10.68 2.48
CA LYS A 177 -8.07 -10.97 3.29
C LYS A 177 -6.94 -11.54 2.42
N ILE A 178 -7.27 -12.39 1.45
CA ILE A 178 -6.29 -12.90 0.47
C ILE A 178 -5.67 -11.72 -0.30
N MET A 179 -6.51 -10.82 -0.83
CA MET A 179 -6.03 -9.61 -1.52
C MET A 179 -5.27 -8.66 -0.59
N ALA A 180 -5.59 -8.65 0.70
CA ALA A 180 -4.85 -7.84 1.66
C ALA A 180 -3.42 -8.37 1.85
N PHE A 181 -3.26 -9.69 2.02
CA PHE A 181 -1.94 -10.31 2.14
C PHE A 181 -1.14 -10.28 0.85
N SER A 182 -1.79 -10.39 -0.32
CA SER A 182 -1.09 -10.17 -1.60
C SER A 182 -0.53 -8.75 -1.70
N SER A 183 -1.27 -7.74 -1.23
CA SER A 183 -0.76 -6.36 -1.19
C SER A 183 0.45 -6.21 -0.26
N ILE A 184 0.46 -6.89 0.90
CA ILE A 184 1.60 -6.86 1.84
C ILE A 184 2.83 -7.47 1.15
N ALA A 185 2.65 -8.58 0.45
CA ALA A 185 3.74 -9.23 -0.26
C ALA A 185 4.27 -8.38 -1.43
N HIS A 186 3.38 -7.78 -2.22
CA HIS A 186 3.78 -6.90 -3.33
C HIS A 186 4.45 -5.60 -2.86
N MET A 187 4.00 -5.03 -1.74
CA MET A 187 4.69 -3.89 -1.13
C MET A 187 6.09 -4.27 -0.63
N GLY A 188 6.27 -5.52 -0.18
CA GLY A 188 7.59 -6.04 0.14
C GLY A 188 8.53 -6.08 -1.07
N TRP A 189 8.06 -6.61 -2.19
CA TRP A 189 8.80 -6.56 -3.47
C TRP A 189 9.09 -5.13 -3.93
N LEU A 190 8.14 -4.22 -3.74
CA LEU A 190 8.33 -2.82 -4.08
C LEU A 190 9.41 -2.16 -3.22
N LEU A 191 9.45 -2.42 -1.90
CA LEU A 191 10.51 -1.90 -1.03
C LEU A 191 11.89 -2.43 -1.43
N VAL A 192 12.00 -3.72 -1.77
CA VAL A 192 13.25 -4.29 -2.27
C VAL A 192 13.65 -3.64 -3.59
N ALA A 193 12.70 -3.45 -4.52
CA ALA A 193 12.95 -2.77 -5.78
C ALA A 193 13.42 -1.33 -5.57
N LEU A 194 12.82 -0.60 -4.63
CA LEU A 194 13.17 0.77 -4.31
C LEU A 194 14.57 0.89 -3.72
N ALA A 195 15.01 -0.09 -2.92
CA ALA A 195 16.37 -0.13 -2.40
C ALA A 195 17.44 -0.25 -3.50
N LEU A 196 17.06 -0.78 -4.67
CA LEU A 196 17.97 -0.99 -5.80
C LEU A 196 17.90 0.19 -6.77
N ASN A 197 16.69 0.53 -7.22
CA ASN A 197 16.47 1.49 -8.30
C ASN A 197 15.05 2.06 -8.26
N GLU A 198 14.94 3.39 -8.32
CA GLU A 198 13.65 4.09 -8.36
C GLU A 198 12.81 3.71 -9.59
N THR A 199 13.44 3.52 -10.76
CA THR A 199 12.74 3.16 -12.00
C THR A 199 12.11 1.77 -11.91
N LEU A 200 12.78 0.84 -11.23
CA LEU A 200 12.24 -0.49 -11.00
C LEU A 200 11.07 -0.45 -10.01
N ALA A 201 11.18 0.33 -8.95
CA ALA A 201 10.10 0.51 -7.98
C ALA A 201 8.84 1.09 -8.63
N THR A 202 8.97 2.12 -9.46
CA THR A 202 7.82 2.70 -10.19
C THR A 202 7.16 1.67 -11.12
N LEU A 203 7.94 0.86 -11.84
CA LEU A 203 7.43 -0.24 -12.66
C LEU A 203 6.68 -1.29 -11.83
N THR A 204 7.22 -1.69 -10.68
CA THR A 204 6.55 -2.64 -9.78
C THR A 204 5.23 -2.07 -9.23
N MET A 205 5.17 -0.76 -8.98
CA MET A 205 3.98 -0.09 -8.51
C MET A 205 2.89 -0.03 -9.59
N ILE A 206 3.23 0.35 -10.81
CA ILE A 206 2.29 0.44 -11.94
C ILE A 206 1.70 -0.94 -12.23
N THR A 207 2.55 -1.96 -12.35
CA THR A 207 2.09 -3.34 -12.57
C THR A 207 1.18 -3.82 -11.45
N TYR A 208 1.52 -3.54 -10.18
CA TYR A 208 0.66 -3.89 -9.04
C TYR A 208 -0.71 -3.17 -9.07
N ILE A 209 -0.78 -1.86 -9.36
CA ILE A 209 -2.08 -1.15 -9.48
C ILE A 209 -2.95 -1.77 -10.58
N LEU A 210 -2.36 -2.02 -11.75
CA LEU A 210 -3.09 -2.62 -12.86
C LEU A 210 -3.63 -3.99 -12.46
N MET A 211 -2.79 -4.86 -11.90
CA MET A 211 -3.21 -6.21 -11.55
C MET A 211 -4.27 -6.22 -10.44
N THR A 212 -4.08 -5.44 -9.38
CA THR A 212 -5.05 -5.39 -8.27
C THR A 212 -6.37 -4.77 -8.69
N SER A 213 -6.36 -3.73 -9.53
CA SER A 213 -7.60 -3.14 -10.05
C SER A 213 -8.40 -4.14 -10.87
N THR A 214 -7.76 -4.93 -11.74
CA THR A 214 -8.45 -5.98 -12.51
C THR A 214 -9.09 -7.04 -11.59
N MET A 215 -8.39 -7.47 -10.54
CA MET A 215 -8.93 -8.44 -9.59
C MET A 215 -10.09 -7.87 -8.76
N PHE A 216 -9.97 -6.65 -8.21
CA PHE A 216 -11.06 -6.08 -7.43
C PHE A 216 -12.31 -5.79 -8.28
N MET A 217 -12.14 -5.38 -9.54
CA MET A 217 -13.28 -5.15 -10.45
C MET A 217 -13.99 -6.46 -10.81
N THR A 218 -13.25 -7.54 -11.06
CA THR A 218 -13.86 -8.86 -11.30
C THR A 218 -14.60 -9.37 -10.06
N LEU A 219 -13.99 -9.31 -8.88
CA LEU A 219 -14.61 -9.69 -7.60
C LEU A 219 -15.84 -8.81 -7.26
N HIS A 220 -15.83 -7.53 -7.67
CA HIS A 220 -16.97 -6.64 -7.46
C HIS A 220 -18.16 -7.05 -8.35
N ASN A 221 -17.90 -7.33 -9.63
CA ASN A 221 -18.94 -7.70 -10.60
C ASN A 221 -19.59 -9.06 -10.26
N THR A 222 -18.85 -10.00 -9.69
CA THR A 222 -19.36 -11.31 -9.26
C THR A 222 -19.87 -11.33 -7.81
N ALA A 223 -19.72 -10.24 -7.08
CA ALA A 223 -20.09 -10.11 -5.66
C ALA A 223 -19.49 -11.22 -4.74
N THR A 224 -18.33 -11.78 -5.09
CA THR A 224 -17.71 -12.91 -4.39
C THR A 224 -16.98 -12.48 -3.11
N LYS A 225 -17.43 -12.94 -1.94
CA LYS A 225 -16.81 -12.63 -0.64
C LYS A 225 -15.93 -13.77 -0.13
N SER A 226 -16.26 -15.01 -0.49
CA SER A 226 -15.53 -16.22 -0.11
C SER A 226 -14.97 -16.96 -1.33
N ILE A 227 -14.00 -17.86 -1.12
CA ILE A 227 -13.51 -18.78 -2.17
C ILE A 227 -14.65 -19.66 -2.72
N GLN A 228 -15.62 -20.05 -1.89
CA GLN A 228 -16.74 -20.87 -2.33
C GLN A 228 -17.62 -20.12 -3.34
N ASP A 229 -17.80 -18.82 -3.16
CA ASP A 229 -18.56 -17.98 -4.10
C ASP A 229 -17.86 -17.90 -5.46
N LEU A 230 -16.52 -17.93 -5.48
CA LEU A 230 -15.74 -17.92 -6.73
C LEU A 230 -16.00 -19.18 -7.58
N ASN A 231 -16.28 -20.33 -6.98
CA ASN A 231 -16.53 -21.57 -7.71
C ASN A 231 -17.79 -21.51 -8.58
N THR A 232 -18.80 -20.71 -8.19
CA THR A 232 -20.06 -20.59 -8.94
C THR A 232 -19.95 -19.60 -10.12
N THR A 233 -18.86 -18.83 -10.20
CA THR A 233 -18.68 -17.84 -11.27
C THR A 233 -18.50 -18.47 -12.66
N TRP A 234 -17.94 -19.68 -12.73
CA TRP A 234 -17.75 -20.42 -13.98
C TRP A 234 -19.08 -20.70 -14.69
N SER A 235 -20.10 -21.13 -13.94
CA SER A 235 -21.42 -21.43 -14.51
C SER A 235 -22.17 -20.19 -14.97
N MET A 236 -21.91 -19.02 -14.37
CA MET A 236 -22.62 -17.78 -14.71
C MET A 236 -21.96 -17.01 -15.85
N SER A 237 -20.63 -16.94 -15.86
CA SER A 237 -19.88 -16.17 -16.85
C SER A 237 -18.49 -16.78 -17.10
N PRO A 238 -18.35 -17.72 -18.05
CA PRO A 238 -17.08 -18.41 -18.29
C PRO A 238 -15.97 -17.44 -18.73
N ALA A 239 -16.29 -16.42 -19.52
CA ALA A 239 -15.32 -15.41 -19.93
C ALA A 239 -14.69 -14.68 -18.73
N LEU A 240 -15.49 -14.29 -17.73
CA LEU A 240 -14.98 -13.61 -16.54
C LEU A 240 -14.21 -14.57 -15.61
N ALA A 241 -14.57 -15.85 -15.59
CA ALA A 241 -13.78 -16.88 -14.91
C ALA A 241 -12.38 -17.06 -15.55
N THR A 242 -12.28 -16.99 -16.89
CA THR A 242 -10.96 -17.02 -17.55
C THR A 242 -10.11 -15.79 -17.27
N THR A 243 -10.70 -14.59 -17.22
CA THR A 243 -9.96 -13.36 -16.92
C THR A 243 -9.51 -13.29 -15.46
N THR A 244 -10.34 -13.76 -14.52
CA THR A 244 -9.93 -13.90 -13.10
C THR A 244 -8.79 -14.88 -12.93
N MET A 245 -8.80 -16.01 -13.64
CA MET A 245 -7.69 -16.97 -13.64
C MET A 245 -6.38 -16.33 -14.14
N LEU A 246 -6.42 -15.64 -15.29
CA LEU A 246 -5.24 -14.96 -15.84
C LEU A 246 -4.72 -13.87 -14.89
N ALA A 247 -5.61 -13.11 -14.26
CA ALA A 247 -5.26 -12.07 -13.30
C ALA A 247 -4.63 -12.65 -12.00
N LEU A 248 -5.09 -13.80 -11.53
CA LEU A 248 -4.47 -14.51 -10.40
C LEU A 248 -3.07 -15.05 -10.76
N MET A 249 -2.91 -15.66 -11.93
CA MET A 249 -1.62 -16.19 -12.39
C MET A 249 -0.57 -15.08 -12.57
N SER A 250 -1.01 -13.90 -13.00
CA SER A 250 -0.14 -12.73 -13.15
C SER A 250 0.21 -12.09 -11.81
N LEU A 251 -0.70 -12.02 -10.82
CA LEU A 251 -0.34 -11.66 -9.44
C LEU A 251 0.68 -12.65 -8.83
N GLY A 252 0.51 -13.94 -9.13
CA GLY A 252 1.49 -14.98 -8.80
C GLY A 252 2.86 -14.72 -9.44
N GLY A 253 2.89 -14.07 -10.59
CA GLY A 253 4.11 -13.76 -11.33
C GLY A 253 4.59 -14.96 -12.13
N LEU A 254 3.69 -15.67 -12.82
CA LEU A 254 4.07 -16.77 -13.71
C LEU A 254 4.48 -16.23 -15.10
N PRO A 255 5.59 -16.72 -15.70
CA PRO A 255 5.84 -16.51 -17.13
C PRO A 255 4.74 -17.21 -17.94
N PRO A 256 4.14 -16.61 -18.99
CA PRO A 256 4.53 -15.44 -19.78
C PRO A 256 3.83 -14.11 -19.41
N LEU A 257 3.24 -13.99 -18.22
CA LEU A 257 2.38 -12.85 -17.87
C LEU A 257 3.18 -11.64 -17.36
N THR A 258 2.55 -10.45 -17.42
CA THR A 258 3.17 -9.16 -17.08
C THR A 258 3.65 -9.06 -15.63
N GLY A 259 2.98 -9.72 -14.68
CA GLY A 259 3.39 -9.68 -13.28
C GLY A 259 4.68 -10.45 -12.95
N PHE A 260 5.18 -11.26 -13.88
CA PHE A 260 6.51 -11.89 -13.76
C PHE A 260 7.64 -10.87 -13.96
N LEU A 261 7.46 -9.92 -14.89
CA LEU A 261 8.46 -8.95 -15.30
C LEU A 261 9.11 -8.17 -14.13
N PRO A 262 8.34 -7.53 -13.21
CA PRO A 262 8.95 -6.77 -12.12
C PRO A 262 9.73 -7.68 -11.16
N LYS A 263 9.21 -8.87 -10.81
CA LYS A 263 9.90 -9.80 -9.90
C LYS A 263 11.20 -10.32 -10.51
N TRP A 264 11.18 -10.65 -11.80
CA TRP A 264 12.36 -11.11 -12.52
C TRP A 264 13.45 -10.03 -12.58
N LEU A 265 13.08 -8.78 -12.89
CA LEU A 265 14.03 -7.67 -12.92
C LEU A 265 14.62 -7.37 -11.54
N VAL A 266 13.82 -7.42 -10.46
CA VAL A 266 14.34 -7.29 -9.08
C VAL A 266 15.36 -8.37 -8.77
N ILE A 267 15.07 -9.64 -9.09
CA ILE A 267 16.00 -10.75 -8.85
C ILE A 267 17.28 -10.57 -9.68
N LYS A 268 17.15 -10.11 -10.93
CA LYS A 268 18.30 -9.82 -11.79
C LYS A 268 19.19 -8.74 -11.16
N GLU A 269 18.63 -7.61 -10.76
CA GLU A 269 19.40 -6.53 -10.12
C GLU A 269 20.08 -7.02 -8.84
N LEU A 270 19.35 -7.73 -7.96
CA LEU A 270 19.90 -8.33 -6.74
C LEU A 270 21.09 -9.27 -7.00
N SER A 271 21.05 -10.04 -8.09
CA SER A 271 22.15 -10.94 -8.46
C SER A 271 23.37 -10.20 -9.02
N THR A 272 23.16 -9.05 -9.65
CA THR A 272 24.23 -8.24 -10.23
C THR A 272 24.88 -7.30 -9.23
N THR A 273 24.15 -6.90 -8.19
CA THR A 273 24.71 -6.17 -7.05
C THR A 273 25.52 -7.15 -6.22
N SER A 274 26.86 -7.14 -6.39
CA SER A 274 27.76 -7.79 -5.44
C SER A 274 27.46 -7.31 -4.01
N PRO A 275 27.66 -8.11 -2.95
CA PRO A 275 27.56 -7.61 -1.59
C PRO A 275 28.61 -6.51 -1.41
N THR A 276 28.21 -5.25 -1.50
CA THR A 276 29.09 -4.14 -1.15
C THR A 276 29.26 -4.19 0.35
N THR A 277 30.35 -4.85 0.76
CA THR A 277 30.96 -4.77 2.07
C THR A 277 31.40 -3.34 2.34
N ALA A 278 30.73 -2.66 3.27
CA ALA A 278 31.26 -1.70 4.27
C ALA A 278 30.13 -0.80 4.80
#